data_AF-A0A6G1X7V8-F1
#
_entry.id   AF-A0A6G1X7V8-F1
#
_cell.length_a   1.000
_cell.length_b   1.000
_cell.length_c   1.000
_cell.angle_alpha   90.00
_cell.angle_beta   90.00
_cell.angle_gamma   90.00
#
_symmetry.space_group_name_H-M   'P 1'
#
loop_
_entity.id
_entity.type
_entity.pdbx_description
1 polymer ?
#
loop_
_entity_poly.entity_id
_entity_poly.type
_entity_poly.pdbx_seq_one_letter_code
_entity_poly.pdbx_strand_id
1 'polypeptide(L)' 'MECKLKDFVKPGDITKISDRKNIHRNTISRYMKNEQLPRIDHAYKIASYYGKTVYDIWPPE' A
#
# COMPACT_ATOMS: atom_id res chain seq x y z
N MET A 1 8.43 13.08 0.62
CA MET A 1 7.18 12.28 0.58
C MET A 1 7.13 11.22 1.69
N GLU A 2 6.24 11.36 2.69
CA GLU A 2 6.04 10.35 3.74
C GLU A 2 4.83 9.45 3.42
N CYS A 3 5.06 8.14 3.30
CA CYS A 3 3.99 7.16 3.09
C CYS A 3 3.12 7.01 4.35
N LYS A 4 1.82 7.25 4.20
CA LYS A 4 0.80 7.04 5.24
C LYS A 4 0.24 5.62 5.24
N LEU A 5 0.72 4.74 4.35
CA LEU A 5 0.25 3.35 4.29
C LEU A 5 0.38 2.61 5.63
N LYS A 6 1.43 2.93 6.41
CA LYS A 6 1.65 2.40 7.75
C LYS A 6 0.50 2.71 8.73
N ASP A 7 -0.22 3.81 8.52
CA ASP A 7 -1.33 4.23 9.39
C ASP A 7 -2.62 3.47 9.07
N PHE A 8 -2.72 2.92 7.86
CA PHE A 8 -3.91 2.20 7.37
C PHE A 8 -3.75 0.67 7.40
N VAL A 9 -2.54 0.16 7.16
CA VAL A 9 -2.31 -1.28 7.00
C VAL A 9 -2.05 -1.94 8.35
N LYS A 10 -2.93 -2.88 8.72
CA LYS A 10 -2.68 -3.81 9.83
C LYS A 10 -1.93 -5.05 9.34
N PRO A 11 -1.18 -5.75 10.22
CA PRO A 11 -0.45 -6.97 9.84
C PRO A 11 -1.33 -8.03 9.15
N GLY A 12 -2.60 -8.16 9.58
CA GLY A 12 -3.56 -9.10 8.98
C GLY A 12 -4.06 -8.69 7.58
N ASP A 13 -3.91 -7.42 7.19
CA ASP A 13 -4.37 -6.93 5.90
C ASP A 13 -3.33 -7.14 4.79
N ILE A 14 -2.04 -7.25 5.14
CA ILE A 14 -0.98 -7.58 4.17
C ILE A 14 -1.29 -8.89 3.45
N THR A 15 -1.69 -9.92 4.21
CA THR A 15 -2.10 -11.22 3.65
C THR A 15 -3.31 -11.06 2.73
N LYS A 16 -4.34 -10.33 3.17
CA LYS A 16 -5.57 -10.13 2.38
C LYS A 16 -5.32 -9.35 1.10
N ILE A 17 -4.49 -8.31 1.14
CA ILE A 17 -4.12 -7.52 -0.04
C ILE A 17 -3.33 -8.40 -1.00
N SER A 18 -2.38 -9.18 -0.49
CA SER A 18 -1.59 -10.10 -1.30
C SER A 18 -2.49 -11.07 -2.06
N ASP A 19 -3.41 -11.72 -1.35
CA ASP A 19 -4.28 -12.75 -1.91
C ASP A 19 -5.32 -12.15 -2.88
N ARG A 20 -5.85 -10.94 -2.61
CA ARG A 20 -6.89 -10.31 -3.45
C ARG A 20 -6.37 -9.50 -4.63
N LYS A 21 -5.20 -8.88 -4.50
CA LYS A 21 -4.67 -7.92 -5.50
C LYS A 21 -3.45 -8.46 -6.25
N ASN A 22 -3.03 -9.69 -5.95
CA ASN A 22 -1.89 -10.36 -6.56
C ASN A 22 -0.59 -9.53 -6.43
N ILE A 23 -0.31 -9.07 -5.21
CA ILE A 23 0.90 -8.31 -4.87
C ILE A 23 1.65 -9.11 -3.80
N HIS A 24 2.93 -9.42 -4.01
CA HIS A 24 3.70 -10.17 -2.99
C HIS A 24 3.70 -9.45 -1.63
N ARG A 25 3.49 -10.21 -0.54
CA ARG A 25 3.54 -9.70 0.84
C ARG A 25 4.80 -8.89 1.13
N ASN A 26 5.96 -9.37 0.68
CA ASN A 26 7.23 -8.65 0.83
C ASN A 26 7.23 -7.28 0.15
N THR A 27 6.60 -7.16 -1.02
CA THR A 27 6.47 -5.90 -1.74
C THR A 27 5.63 -4.90 -0.94
N ILE A 28 4.51 -5.34 -0.36
CA ILE A 28 3.66 -4.50 0.50
C ILE A 28 4.43 -4.06 1.75
N SER A 29 5.15 -4.97 2.40
CA SER A 29 5.97 -4.67 3.58
C SER A 29 7.05 -3.62 3.28
N ARG A 30 7.70 -3.68 2.11
CA ARG A 30 8.68 -2.66 1.68
C ARG A 30 8.04 -1.28 1.50
N TYR A 31 6.83 -1.24 0.95
CA TYR A 31 6.09 0.02 0.78
C TYR A 31 5.70 0.64 2.13
N MET A 32 5.32 -0.17 3.12
CA MET A 32 5.01 0.32 4.46
C MET A 32 6.24 0.91 5.17
N LYS A 33 7.41 0.31 4.96
CA LYS A 33 8.67 0.75 5.57
C LYS A 33 9.33 1.92 4.85
N ASN A 34 8.74 2.45 3.78
CA ASN A 34 9.37 3.43 2.89
C ASN A 34 10.70 2.96 2.26
N GLU A 35 11.00 1.65 2.27
CA GLU A 35 12.20 1.11 1.63
C GLU A 35 12.10 1.19 0.10
N GLN A 36 10.88 1.22 -0.43
CA GLN A 36 10.61 1.27 -1.85
C GLN A 36 9.32 2.07 -2.11
N LEU A 37 9.33 2.92 -3.13
CA LEU A 37 8.11 3.57 -3.61
C LEU A 37 7.21 2.54 -4.32
N PRO A 38 5.88 2.63 -4.14
CA PRO A 38 4.96 1.76 -4.84
C PRO A 38 5.02 1.99 -6.34
N ARG A 39 4.86 0.91 -7.11
CA ARG A 39 4.50 1.04 -8.53
C ARG A 39 3.09 1.63 -8.61
N ILE A 40 2.82 2.42 -9.65
CA ILE A 40 1.54 3.13 -9.79
C ILE A 40 0.34 2.16 -9.76
N ASP A 41 0.44 1.02 -10.43
CA ASP A 41 -0.57 -0.05 -10.42
C ASP A 41 -0.80 -0.62 -9.00
N HIS A 42 0.28 -0.86 -8.24
CA HIS A 42 0.17 -1.35 -6.87
C HIS A 42 -0.46 -0.31 -5.95
N ALA A 43 -0.10 0.95 -6.11
CA ALA A 43 -0.67 2.04 -5.34
C ALA A 43 -2.19 2.11 -5.53
N TYR A 44 -2.68 2.07 -6.77
CA TYR A 44 -4.11 2.03 -7.08
C TYR A 44 -4.81 0.79 -6.52
N LYS A 45 -4.20 -0.40 -6.64
CA LYS A 45 -4.76 -1.64 -6.10
C LYS A 45 -4.90 -1.61 -4.58
N ILE A 46 -3.89 -1.09 -3.88
CA ILE A 46 -3.88 -0.96 -2.42
C ILE A 46 -4.88 0.12 -1.99
N ALA A 47 -4.90 1.28 -2.64
CA ALA A 47 -5.85 2.35 -2.34
C ALA A 47 -7.31 1.89 -2.54
N SER A 48 -7.58 1.19 -3.64
CA SER A 48 -8.87 0.55 -3.92
C SER A 48 -9.29 -0.46 -2.83
N TYR A 49 -8.35 -1.20 -2.24
CA TYR A 49 -8.66 -2.14 -1.16
C TYR A 49 -9.20 -1.42 0.10
N TYR A 50 -8.69 -0.23 0.40
CA TYR A 50 -9.11 0.57 1.55
C TYR A 50 -10.26 1.55 1.24
N GLY A 51 -10.76 1.60 -0.01
CA GLY A 51 -11.72 2.62 -0.42
C GLY A 51 -11.16 4.04 -0.32
N LYS A 52 -9.85 4.19 -0.53
CA LYS A 52 -9.10 5.45 -0.45
C LYS A 52 -8.54 5.81 -1.83
N THR A 53 -8.13 7.06 -1.99
CA THR A 53 -7.36 7.49 -3.15
C THR A 53 -5.88 7.20 -2.92
N VAL A 54 -5.10 7.14 -4.01
CA VAL A 54 -3.64 7.02 -3.91
C VAL A 54 -3.04 8.17 -3.11
N TYR A 55 -3.60 9.37 -3.26
CA TYR A 55 -3.13 10.59 -2.58
C TYR A 55 -3.39 10.59 -1.07
N ASP A 56 -4.42 9.86 -0.59
CA ASP A 56 -4.63 9.69 0.85
C ASP A 56 -3.50 8.88 1.50
N ILE A 57 -2.89 7.98 0.73
CA ILE A 57 -1.84 7.07 1.20
C ILE A 57 -0.44 7.63 0.88
N TRP A 58 -0.26 8.22 -0.30
CA TRP A 58 0.97 8.86 -0.78
C TRP A 58 0.64 10.28 -1.24
N PRO A 59 0.50 11.23 -0.29
CA PRO A 59 0.19 12.61 -0.63
C PRO A 59 1.30 13.24 -1.48
N PRO A 60 0.96 14.00 -2.53
CA PRO A 60 1.92 14.83 -3.24
C PRO A 60 2.45 15.90 -2.28
N GLU A 61 3.70 16.34 -2.49
CA GLU A 61 4.24 17.51 -1.77
C GLU A 61 3.49 18.78 -2.13
#